data_AF-A0A1E9IKG5-F1
#
_entry.id   AF-A0A1E9IKG5-F1
#
_cell.length_a   1.000
_cell.length_b   1.000
_cell.length_c   1.000
_cell.angle_alpha   90.00
_cell.angle_beta   90.00
_cell.angle_gamma   90.00
#
_symmetry.space_group_name_H-M   'P 1'
#
loop_
_entity.id
_entity.type
_entity.pdbx_description
1 polymer ?
#
loop_
_entity_poly.entity_id
_entity_poly.type
_entity_poly.pdbx_seq_one_letter_code
_entity_poly.pdbx_strand_id
1 'polypeptide(L)'
;MFNWKLKDVIMVSIFSVIFSFIYLGAVYFANFLATILAPFGLAPFAYEILFGVWFMASTFVPYIVQRSGVAVVSEVLSALIEVIMGNMFGPIVILSGIIQGMGPELVFAKNKYRNFTMMNMCFAAGAACVASFIWGFIRGGFVKYSPMMLVCMFIVRLISSVVFSGIICKIAADKLAGTGALSSYTLGQQNDPEMED
;
A
#
# COMPACT_ATOMS: atom_id res chain seq x y z
N MET A 1 8.81 -2.51 22.35
CA MET A 1 9.22 -3.82 21.82
C MET A 1 8.09 -4.37 20.98
N PHE A 2 8.35 -4.76 19.74
CA PHE A 2 7.35 -5.42 18.88
C PHE A 2 6.94 -6.75 19.52
N ASN A 3 5.64 -6.92 19.80
CA ASN A 3 5.11 -8.14 20.39
C ASN A 3 4.46 -9.01 19.30
N TRP A 4 5.26 -9.45 18.34
CA TRP A 4 4.82 -10.27 17.22
C TRP A 4 4.92 -11.75 17.59
N LYS A 5 3.88 -12.51 17.29
CA LYS A 5 3.91 -13.97 17.34
C LYS A 5 4.48 -14.52 16.05
N LEU A 6 4.96 -15.77 16.07
CA LEU A 6 5.47 -16.44 14.86
C LEU A 6 4.44 -16.43 13.72
N LYS A 7 3.16 -16.65 14.04
CA LYS A 7 2.07 -16.58 13.05
C LYS A 7 1.95 -15.20 12.37
N ASP A 8 2.23 -14.12 13.10
CA ASP A 8 2.15 -12.75 12.58
C ASP A 8 3.28 -12.53 11.57
N VAL A 9 4.50 -12.99 11.89
CA VAL A 9 5.65 -12.96 10.97
C VAL A 9 5.36 -13.74 9.69
N ILE A 10 4.79 -14.95 9.82
CA ILE A 10 4.43 -15.79 8.66
C ILE A 10 3.39 -15.08 7.80
N MET A 11 2.37 -14.48 8.41
CA MET A 11 1.30 -13.77 7.70
C MET A 11 1.82 -12.55 6.94
N VAL A 12 2.70 -11.76 7.57
CA VAL A 12 3.37 -10.64 6.92
C VAL A 12 4.16 -11.13 5.71
N SER A 13 4.98 -12.17 5.87
CA SER A 13 5.80 -12.72 4.79
C SER A 13 4.96 -13.22 3.60
N ILE A 14 3.89 -13.98 3.85
CA ILE A 14 3.02 -14.51 2.79
C ILE A 14 2.41 -13.38 1.97
N PHE A 15 1.79 -12.41 2.63
CA PHE A 15 1.18 -11.29 1.92
C PHE A 15 2.21 -10.38 1.27
N SER A 16 3.38 -10.20 1.87
CA SER A 16 4.44 -9.41 1.25
C SER A 16 4.89 -10.01 -0.09
N VAL A 17 4.99 -11.34 -0.18
CA VAL A 17 5.24 -12.05 -1.45
C VAL A 17 4.09 -11.79 -2.42
N ILE A 18 2.83 -11.98 -2.01
CA ILE A 18 1.67 -11.76 -2.92
C ILE A 18 1.67 -10.34 -3.48
N PHE A 19 1.82 -9.33 -2.62
CA PHE A 19 1.84 -7.94 -3.04
C PHE A 19 3.06 -7.59 -3.88
N SER A 20 4.23 -8.22 -3.70
CA SER A 20 5.38 -7.96 -4.56
C SER A 20 5.14 -8.35 -6.02
N PHE A 21 4.41 -9.45 -6.27
CA PHE A 21 3.98 -9.81 -7.63
C PHE A 21 3.03 -8.77 -8.22
N ILE A 22 2.06 -8.30 -7.41
CA ILE A 22 1.10 -7.27 -7.83
C ILE A 22 1.83 -5.95 -8.13
N TYR A 23 2.79 -5.55 -7.29
CA TYR A 23 3.59 -4.34 -7.44
C TYR A 23 4.42 -4.38 -8.72
N LEU A 24 5.12 -5.48 -8.95
CA LEU A 24 5.93 -5.65 -10.15
C LEU A 24 5.06 -5.64 -11.41
N GLY A 25 3.90 -6.31 -11.37
CA GLY A 25 2.92 -6.25 -12.45
C GLY A 25 2.44 -4.82 -12.72
N ALA A 26 2.16 -4.05 -11.68
CA ALA A 26 1.80 -2.64 -11.78
C ALA A 26 2.93 -1.79 -12.37
N VAL A 27 4.21 -2.09 -12.10
CA VAL A 27 5.36 -1.39 -12.71
C VAL A 27 5.36 -1.58 -14.22
N TYR A 28 5.25 -2.83 -14.69
CA TYR A 28 5.23 -3.10 -16.13
C TYR A 28 3.98 -2.52 -16.80
N PHE A 29 2.82 -2.62 -16.14
CA PHE A 29 1.58 -2.05 -16.67
C PHE A 29 1.62 -0.51 -16.72
N ALA A 30 2.17 0.15 -15.71
CA ALA A 30 2.36 1.61 -15.70
C ALA A 30 3.32 2.06 -16.80
N ASN A 31 4.41 1.32 -17.06
CA ASN A 31 5.31 1.61 -18.18
C ASN A 31 4.61 1.49 -19.55
N PHE A 32 3.83 0.43 -19.73
CA PHE A 32 3.03 0.24 -20.93
C PHE A 32 2.03 1.40 -21.12
N LEU A 33 1.33 1.78 -20.06
CA LEU A 33 0.40 2.91 -20.06
C LEU A 33 1.13 4.25 -20.33
N ALA A 34 2.33 4.43 -19.79
CA ALA A 34 3.14 5.62 -20.05
C ALA A 34 3.50 5.75 -21.54
N THR A 35 3.76 4.62 -22.22
CA THR A 35 4.03 4.58 -23.66
C THR A 35 2.80 5.03 -24.46
N ILE A 36 1.60 4.59 -24.06
CA ILE A 36 0.34 4.99 -24.70
C ILE A 36 0.04 6.47 -24.48
N LEU A 37 0.34 7.00 -23.29
CA LEU A 37 0.02 8.37 -22.91
C LEU A 37 1.07 9.40 -23.36
N ALA A 38 2.27 8.95 -23.75
CA ALA A 38 3.37 9.81 -24.17
C ALA A 38 3.04 10.75 -25.34
N PRO A 39 2.36 10.32 -26.42
CA PRO A 39 2.00 11.21 -27.54
C PRO A 39 1.09 12.37 -27.15
N PHE A 40 0.38 12.24 -26.02
CA PHE A 40 -0.54 13.26 -25.50
C PHE A 40 0.08 14.13 -24.41
N GLY A 41 1.37 13.93 -24.08
CA GLY A 41 2.02 14.61 -22.96
C GLY A 41 1.54 14.14 -21.58
N LEU A 42 0.80 13.03 -21.50
CA LEU A 42 0.17 12.52 -20.27
C LEU A 42 0.95 11.37 -19.62
N ALA A 43 2.13 11.02 -20.14
CA ALA A 43 2.96 9.94 -19.59
C ALA A 43 3.17 9.99 -18.06
N PRO A 44 3.35 11.17 -17.42
CA PRO A 44 3.51 11.22 -15.97
C PRO A 44 2.31 10.67 -15.20
N PHE A 45 1.09 10.75 -15.74
CA PHE A 45 -0.12 10.25 -15.08
C PHE A 45 -0.23 8.72 -15.08
N ALA A 46 0.51 8.02 -15.95
CA ALA A 46 0.44 6.56 -16.03
C ALA A 46 0.74 5.87 -14.70
N TYR A 47 1.79 6.33 -14.01
CA TYR A 47 2.11 5.85 -12.68
C TYR A 47 1.12 6.36 -11.63
N GLU A 48 0.66 7.61 -11.73
CA GLU A 48 -0.25 8.20 -10.75
C GLU A 48 -1.60 7.46 -10.67
N ILE A 49 -2.10 6.97 -11.80
CA ILE A 49 -3.35 6.20 -11.87
C ILE A 49 -3.26 4.88 -11.10
N LEU A 50 -2.08 4.25 -11.08
CA LEU A 50 -1.84 2.96 -10.45
C LEU A 50 -1.12 3.09 -9.10
N PHE A 51 -0.74 4.30 -8.69
CA PHE A 51 0.20 4.50 -7.60
C PHE A 51 -0.29 3.89 -6.28
N GLY A 52 -1.60 3.88 -6.08
CA GLY A 52 -2.22 3.26 -4.92
C GLY A 52 -1.97 1.76 -4.80
N VAL A 53 -1.58 1.06 -5.87
CA VAL A 53 -1.24 -0.37 -5.82
C VAL A 53 -0.01 -0.59 -4.93
N TRP A 54 1.01 0.27 -5.03
CA TRP A 54 2.24 0.15 -4.23
C TRP A 54 2.08 0.55 -2.76
N PHE A 55 0.87 0.80 -2.26
CA PHE A 55 0.64 0.97 -0.81
C PHE A 55 -0.18 -0.18 -0.22
N MET A 56 -0.59 -1.15 -1.04
CA MET A 56 -1.59 -2.14 -0.61
C MET A 56 -1.05 -3.03 0.51
N ALA A 57 0.24 -3.37 0.51
CA ALA A 57 0.84 -4.16 1.57
C ALA A 57 0.82 -3.40 2.92
N SER A 58 1.11 -2.10 2.91
CA SER A 58 1.11 -1.23 4.10
C SER A 58 -0.27 -0.92 4.67
N THR A 59 -1.36 -1.26 4.00
CA THR A 59 -2.72 -1.09 4.55
C THR A 59 -3.42 -2.42 4.80
N PHE A 60 -3.31 -3.37 3.86
CA PHE A 60 -3.96 -4.68 3.94
C PHE A 60 -3.44 -5.54 5.10
N VAL A 61 -2.11 -5.69 5.18
CA VAL A 61 -1.48 -6.57 6.18
C VAL A 61 -1.68 -6.06 7.62
N PRO A 62 -1.49 -4.76 7.94
CA PRO A 62 -1.76 -4.27 9.29
C PRO A 62 -3.23 -4.31 9.66
N TYR A 63 -4.17 -4.30 8.70
CA TYR A 63 -5.58 -4.50 9.01
C TYR A 63 -5.87 -5.92 9.52
N ILE A 64 -5.18 -6.93 8.98
CA ILE A 64 -5.28 -8.32 9.45
C ILE A 64 -4.56 -8.50 10.78
N VAL A 65 -3.28 -8.10 10.85
CA VAL A 65 -2.40 -8.43 11.98
C VAL A 65 -2.61 -7.49 13.18
N GLN A 66 -2.95 -6.23 12.93
CA GLN A 66 -3.29 -5.22 13.95
C GLN A 66 -2.18 -5.02 15.01
N ARG A 67 -0.92 -5.02 14.57
CA ARG A 67 0.26 -4.80 15.42
C ARG A 67 1.12 -3.64 14.91
N SER A 68 1.89 -3.08 15.84
CA SER A 68 2.89 -2.06 15.53
C SER A 68 3.98 -2.58 14.61
N GLY A 69 4.41 -1.73 13.69
CA GLY A 69 5.46 -1.97 12.70
C GLY A 69 5.01 -2.76 11.49
N VAL A 70 3.80 -3.33 11.50
CA VAL A 70 3.36 -4.22 10.43
C VAL A 70 3.24 -3.47 9.11
N ALA A 71 2.74 -2.23 9.11
CA ALA A 71 2.56 -1.47 7.88
C ALA A 71 3.90 -1.18 7.20
N VAL A 72 4.92 -0.79 7.97
CA VAL A 72 6.26 -0.54 7.44
C VAL A 72 6.91 -1.83 6.96
N VAL A 73 6.89 -2.88 7.80
CA VAL A 73 7.61 -4.12 7.49
C VAL A 73 7.01 -4.84 6.30
N SER A 74 5.68 -4.91 6.18
CA SER A 74 5.03 -5.55 5.03
C SER A 74 5.38 -4.85 3.73
N GLU A 75 5.39 -3.52 3.73
CA GLU A 75 5.71 -2.68 2.58
C GLU A 75 7.16 -2.80 2.15
N VAL A 76 8.09 -2.72 3.12
CA VAL A 76 9.53 -2.87 2.87
C VAL A 76 9.85 -4.27 2.34
N LEU A 77 9.23 -5.31 2.90
CA LEU A 77 9.43 -6.67 2.45
C LEU A 77 8.85 -6.89 1.05
N SER A 78 7.67 -6.35 0.74
CA SER A 78 7.11 -6.37 -0.61
C SER A 78 8.03 -5.66 -1.61
N ALA A 79 8.49 -4.46 -1.30
CA ALA A 79 9.42 -3.70 -2.13
C ALA A 79 10.76 -4.43 -2.33
N LEU A 80 11.28 -5.09 -1.30
CA LEU A 80 12.50 -5.90 -1.39
C LEU A 80 12.32 -7.06 -2.38
N ILE A 81 11.24 -7.83 -2.25
CA ILE A 81 10.98 -8.97 -3.13
C ILE A 81 10.71 -8.49 -4.56
N GLU A 82 9.99 -7.37 -4.72
CA GLU A 82 9.75 -6.73 -6.01
C GLU A 82 11.07 -6.36 -6.72
N VAL A 83 12.04 -5.84 -5.98
CA VAL A 83 13.39 -5.55 -6.50
C VAL A 83 14.12 -6.83 -6.91
N ILE A 84 14.11 -7.87 -6.06
CA ILE A 84 14.75 -9.16 -6.36
C ILE A 84 14.17 -9.78 -7.64
N MET A 85 12.86 -9.61 -7.87
CA MET A 85 12.17 -10.11 -9.05
C MET A 85 12.44 -9.31 -10.34
N GLY A 86 13.20 -8.21 -10.28
CA GLY A 86 13.64 -7.46 -11.46
C GLY A 86 12.95 -6.12 -11.67
N ASN A 87 12.54 -5.42 -10.60
CA ASN A 87 12.07 -4.05 -10.74
C ASN A 87 13.16 -3.15 -11.36
N MET A 88 12.84 -2.53 -12.51
CA MET A 88 13.74 -1.68 -13.29
C MET A 88 14.29 -0.45 -12.54
N PHE A 89 13.62 -0.02 -11.48
CA PHE A 89 14.06 1.10 -10.66
C PHE A 89 15.16 0.72 -9.66
N GLY A 90 15.42 -0.58 -9.47
CA GLY A 90 16.48 -1.09 -8.60
C GLY A 90 16.25 -0.86 -7.09
N PRO A 91 17.30 -1.01 -6.27
CA PRO A 91 17.19 -1.04 -4.79
C PRO A 91 16.57 0.21 -4.14
N ILE A 92 16.53 1.35 -4.83
CA ILE A 92 15.90 2.58 -4.33
C ILE A 92 14.39 2.40 -4.04
N VAL A 93 13.76 1.38 -4.62
CA VAL A 93 12.36 1.01 -4.35
C VAL A 93 12.19 0.56 -2.90
N ILE A 94 13.20 -0.07 -2.29
CA ILE A 94 13.17 -0.46 -0.87
C ILE A 94 13.05 0.78 0.03
N LEU A 95 13.81 1.84 -0.28
CA LEU A 95 13.72 3.11 0.44
C LEU A 95 12.36 3.77 0.24
N SER A 96 11.79 3.65 -0.96
CA SER A 96 10.42 4.09 -1.24
C SER A 96 9.42 3.33 -0.35
N GLY A 97 9.57 2.00 -0.21
CA GLY A 97 8.73 1.18 0.65
C GLY A 97 8.79 1.58 2.13
N ILE A 98 9.98 1.96 2.64
CA ILE A 98 10.11 2.51 4.01
C ILE A 98 9.25 3.76 4.15
N ILE A 99 9.43 4.73 3.26
CA ILE A 99 8.74 6.03 3.32
C ILE A 99 7.23 5.87 3.17
N GLN A 100 6.80 5.00 2.25
CA GLN A 100 5.40 4.73 1.96
C GLN A 100 4.73 4.04 3.14
N GLY A 101 5.37 3.02 3.72
CA GLY A 101 4.84 2.29 4.87
C GLY A 101 4.75 3.13 6.15
N MET A 102 5.59 4.16 6.31
CA MET A 102 5.53 5.06 7.46
C MET A 102 4.22 5.85 7.54
N GLY A 103 3.63 6.24 6.40
CA GLY A 103 2.38 7.00 6.38
C GLY A 103 1.23 6.25 7.06
N PRO A 104 0.84 5.05 6.56
CA PRO A 104 -0.16 4.19 7.17
C PRO A 104 0.16 3.81 8.62
N GLU A 105 1.44 3.50 8.92
CA GLU A 105 1.88 3.15 10.26
C GLU A 105 1.52 4.25 11.27
N LEU A 106 1.76 5.52 10.94
CA LEU A 106 1.41 6.65 11.80
C LEU A 106 -0.10 6.79 12.01
N VAL A 107 -0.90 6.55 10.96
CA VAL A 107 -2.36 6.60 11.04
C VAL A 107 -2.91 5.49 11.94
N PHE A 108 -2.40 4.27 11.83
CA PHE A 108 -2.83 3.15 12.67
C PHE A 108 -2.28 3.27 14.10
N ALA A 109 -1.06 3.78 14.28
CA ALA A 109 -0.45 4.01 15.58
C ALA A 109 -1.24 5.03 16.42
N LYS A 110 -1.81 6.08 15.80
CA LYS A 110 -2.65 7.08 16.48
C LYS A 110 -3.79 6.45 17.27
N ASN A 111 -4.37 5.37 16.73
CA ASN A 111 -5.47 4.63 17.35
C ASN A 111 -5.00 3.33 18.04
N LYS A 112 -3.70 3.22 18.35
CA LYS A 112 -3.06 2.04 18.95
C LYS A 112 -3.40 0.72 18.23
N TYR A 113 -3.54 0.77 16.90
CA TYR A 113 -3.87 -0.37 16.05
C TYR A 113 -5.22 -1.04 16.41
N ARG A 114 -6.22 -0.23 16.78
CA ARG A 114 -7.57 -0.72 17.12
C ARG A 114 -8.70 -0.20 16.23
N ASN A 115 -8.42 0.76 15.35
CA ASN A 115 -9.43 1.37 14.49
C ASN A 115 -9.06 1.19 13.02
N PHE A 116 -9.80 0.33 12.33
CA PHE A 116 -9.64 0.04 10.90
C PHE A 116 -10.97 0.20 10.15
N THR A 117 -11.75 1.23 10.54
CA THR A 117 -12.90 1.68 9.75
C THR A 117 -12.49 2.04 8.32
N MET A 118 -13.42 2.00 7.37
CA MET A 118 -13.16 2.38 5.97
C MET A 118 -12.51 3.77 5.88
N MET A 119 -13.02 4.72 6.66
CA MET A 119 -12.44 6.07 6.73
C MET A 119 -10.98 6.06 7.20
N ASN A 120 -10.64 5.28 8.23
CA ASN A 120 -9.26 5.22 8.70
C ASN A 120 -8.33 4.50 7.70
N MET A 121 -8.84 3.52 6.97
CA MET A 121 -8.12 2.87 5.85
C MET A 121 -7.83 3.87 4.72
N CYS A 122 -8.81 4.71 4.36
CA CYS A 122 -8.62 5.78 3.37
C CYS A 122 -7.61 6.84 3.87
N PHE A 123 -7.64 7.20 5.16
CA PHE A 123 -6.63 8.12 5.73
C PHE A 123 -5.23 7.51 5.72
N ALA A 124 -5.08 6.22 6.00
CA ALA A 124 -3.82 5.52 5.92
C ALA A 124 -3.25 5.54 4.49
N ALA A 125 -4.09 5.22 3.50
CA ALA A 125 -3.71 5.31 2.09
C ALA A 125 -3.35 6.75 1.65
N GLY A 126 -4.10 7.75 2.13
CA GLY A 126 -3.79 9.15 1.92
C GLY A 126 -2.45 9.58 2.54
N ALA A 127 -2.11 9.06 3.72
CA ALA A 127 -0.83 9.31 4.35
C ALA A 127 0.34 8.69 3.57
N ALA A 128 0.17 7.46 3.05
CA ALA A 128 1.14 6.86 2.13
C ALA A 128 1.33 7.71 0.86
N CYS A 129 0.22 8.19 0.28
CA CYS A 129 0.23 9.10 -0.86
C CYS A 129 1.08 10.34 -0.57
N VAL A 130 0.81 11.07 0.51
CA VAL A 130 1.56 12.27 0.89
C VAL A 130 3.04 11.97 1.09
N ALA A 131 3.38 10.92 1.84
CA ALA A 131 4.78 10.53 2.08
C ALA A 131 5.51 10.20 0.77
N SER A 132 4.88 9.42 -0.11
CA SER A 132 5.41 9.08 -1.42
C SER A 132 5.56 10.29 -2.36
N PHE A 133 4.66 11.27 -2.23
CA PHE A 133 4.65 12.44 -3.10
C PHE A 133 5.77 13.39 -2.71
N ILE A 134 6.02 13.58 -1.40
CA ILE A 134 7.19 14.28 -0.87
C ILE A 134 8.48 13.60 -1.36
N TRP A 135 8.54 12.27 -1.30
CA TRP A 135 9.67 11.51 -1.83
C TRP A 135 9.88 11.73 -3.35
N GLY A 136 8.80 11.96 -4.10
CA GLY A 136 8.83 12.33 -5.51
C GLY A 136 9.58 13.64 -5.81
N PHE A 137 9.61 14.60 -4.88
CA PHE A 137 10.42 15.82 -5.04
C PHE A 137 11.92 15.59 -4.91
N ILE A 138 12.33 14.60 -4.11
CA ILE A 138 13.74 14.27 -3.90
C ILE A 138 14.25 13.39 -5.05
N ARG A 139 13.49 12.35 -5.41
CA ARG A 139 13.93 11.29 -6.32
C ARG A 139 13.20 11.27 -7.66
N GLY A 140 11.93 11.63 -7.67
CA GLY A 140 11.04 11.52 -8.85
C GLY A 140 11.17 12.65 -9.86
N GLY A 141 12.03 13.64 -9.61
CA GLY A 141 12.21 14.79 -10.50
C GLY A 141 11.01 15.73 -10.54
N PHE A 142 10.14 15.72 -9.51
CA PHE A 142 8.93 16.53 -9.47
C PHE A 142 9.19 18.03 -9.56
N VAL A 143 10.39 18.47 -9.16
CA VAL A 143 10.88 19.85 -9.31
C VAL A 143 10.88 20.37 -10.77
N LYS A 144 10.77 19.49 -11.77
CA LYS A 144 10.73 19.85 -13.19
C LYS A 144 9.32 20.14 -13.72
N TYR A 145 8.28 19.76 -12.98
CA TYR A 145 6.90 19.97 -13.41
C TYR A 145 6.38 21.34 -12.94
N SER A 146 5.41 21.88 -13.69
CA SER A 146 4.71 23.09 -13.26
C SER A 146 3.88 22.82 -12.00
N PRO A 147 3.61 23.86 -11.17
CA PRO A 147 2.78 23.70 -9.98
C PRO A 147 1.41 23.08 -10.27
N MET A 148 0.77 23.48 -11.37
CA MET A 148 -0.53 22.93 -11.78
C MET A 148 -0.46 21.44 -12.11
N MET A 149 0.60 21.02 -12.83
CA MET A 149 0.82 19.60 -13.15
C MET A 149 1.00 18.77 -11.88
N LEU A 150 1.77 19.28 -10.90
CA LEU A 150 1.97 18.60 -9.62
C LEU A 150 0.67 18.45 -8.83
N VAL A 151 -0.19 19.47 -8.81
CA VAL A 151 -1.52 19.39 -8.17
C VAL A 151 -2.37 18.32 -8.85
N CYS A 152 -2.42 18.29 -10.18
CA CYS A 152 -3.16 17.27 -10.92
C CYS A 152 -2.62 15.86 -10.64
N MET A 153 -1.30 15.67 -10.69
CA MET A 153 -0.65 14.39 -10.38
C MET A 153 -0.97 13.94 -8.96
N PHE A 154 -0.91 14.84 -7.97
CA PHE A 154 -1.24 14.53 -6.59
C PHE A 154 -2.69 14.09 -6.43
N ILE A 155 -3.64 14.78 -7.07
CA ILE A 155 -5.06 14.42 -7.01
C ILE A 155 -5.29 13.03 -7.60
N VAL A 156 -4.70 12.74 -8.77
CA VAL A 156 -4.81 11.41 -9.40
C VAL A 156 -4.19 10.33 -8.51
N ARG A 157 -3.01 10.58 -7.95
CA ARG A 157 -2.37 9.68 -6.99
C ARG A 157 -3.25 9.43 -5.78
N LEU A 158 -3.82 10.47 -5.20
CA LEU A 158 -4.64 10.38 -4.00
C LEU A 158 -5.90 9.54 -4.26
N ILE A 159 -6.57 9.75 -5.40
CA ILE A 159 -7.71 8.94 -5.82
C ILE A 159 -7.28 7.48 -5.98
N SER A 160 -6.18 7.21 -6.70
CA SER A 160 -5.63 5.87 -6.86
C SER A 160 -5.34 5.20 -5.51
N SER A 161 -4.71 5.93 -4.60
CA SER A 161 -4.36 5.47 -3.25
C SER A 161 -5.58 5.07 -2.44
N VAL A 162 -6.60 5.93 -2.40
CA VAL A 162 -7.85 5.67 -1.68
C VAL A 162 -8.56 4.45 -2.29
N VAL A 163 -8.61 4.33 -3.60
CA VAL A 163 -9.28 3.21 -4.29
C VAL A 163 -8.56 1.89 -4.01
N PHE A 164 -7.27 1.78 -4.37
CA PHE A 164 -6.53 0.53 -4.28
C PHE A 164 -6.18 0.16 -2.83
N SER A 165 -5.62 1.10 -2.08
CA SER A 165 -5.07 0.82 -0.75
C SER A 165 -6.01 1.12 0.41
N GLY A 166 -7.01 1.97 0.21
CA GLY A 166 -8.06 2.19 1.20
C GLY A 166 -9.19 1.17 1.04
N ILE A 167 -9.95 1.34 -0.04
CA ILE A 167 -11.23 0.66 -0.27
C ILE A 167 -11.04 -0.81 -0.65
N ILE A 168 -10.26 -1.08 -1.71
CA ILE A 168 -10.07 -2.45 -2.21
C ILE A 168 -9.39 -3.31 -1.14
N CYS A 169 -8.32 -2.83 -0.52
CA CYS A 169 -7.65 -3.57 0.57
C CYS A 169 -8.59 -3.90 1.73
N LYS A 170 -9.42 -2.96 2.18
CA LYS A 170 -10.37 -3.23 3.26
C LYS A 170 -11.37 -4.32 2.86
N ILE A 171 -12.04 -4.15 1.71
CA ILE A 171 -13.04 -5.10 1.23
C ILE A 171 -12.41 -6.48 1.01
N ALA A 172 -11.21 -6.55 0.43
CA ALA A 172 -10.52 -7.81 0.17
C ALA A 172 -10.18 -8.54 1.49
N ALA A 173 -9.71 -7.82 2.50
CA ALA A 173 -9.41 -8.40 3.82
C ALA A 173 -10.68 -8.86 4.55
N ASP A 174 -11.76 -8.09 4.47
CA ASP A 174 -13.06 -8.47 5.04
C ASP A 174 -13.61 -9.75 4.37
N LYS A 175 -13.54 -9.83 3.03
CA LYS A 175 -13.93 -11.04 2.29
C LYS A 175 -13.06 -12.25 2.63
N LEU A 176 -11.75 -12.05 2.80
CA LEU A 176 -10.84 -13.11 3.20
C LEU A 176 -11.10 -13.57 4.64
N ALA A 177 -11.51 -12.66 5.53
CA ALA A 177 -11.93 -13.02 6.88
C ALA A 177 -13.15 -13.93 6.86
N GLY A 178 -14.14 -13.61 6.00
CA GLY A 178 -15.35 -14.41 5.81
C GLY A 178 -15.13 -15.81 5.22
N THR A 179 -13.93 -16.17 4.76
CA THR A 179 -13.61 -17.56 4.35
C THR A 179 -13.13 -18.43 5.50
N GLY A 180 -12.95 -17.87 6.70
CA GLY A 180 -12.37 -18.55 7.86
C GLY A 180 -10.85 -18.64 7.84
N ALA A 181 -10.18 -18.25 6.75
CA ALA A 181 -8.72 -18.28 6.64
C ALA A 181 -8.00 -17.41 7.68
N LEU A 182 -8.70 -16.42 8.25
CA LEU A 182 -8.19 -15.49 9.26
C LEU A 182 -8.76 -15.72 10.66
N SER A 183 -9.38 -16.87 10.94
CA SER A 183 -10.04 -17.18 12.23
C SER A 183 -9.14 -16.98 13.46
N SER A 184 -7.81 -17.12 13.29
CA SER A 184 -6.85 -16.87 14.38
C SER A 184 -6.56 -15.39 14.65
N TYR A 185 -7.06 -14.46 13.84
CA TYR A 185 -6.84 -13.00 13.94
C TYR A 185 -8.11 -12.28 14.38
N THR A 186 -7.96 -11.11 14.99
CA THR A 186 -9.08 -10.28 15.43
C THR A 186 -10.06 -9.96 14.30
N LEU A 187 -9.55 -9.73 13.08
CA LEU A 187 -10.41 -9.50 11.93
C LEU A 187 -11.28 -10.71 11.56
N GLY A 188 -10.75 -11.93 11.69
CA GLY A 188 -11.52 -13.16 11.49
C GLY A 188 -12.58 -13.35 12.56
N GLN A 189 -12.22 -13.12 13.83
CA GLN A 189 -13.12 -13.23 14.97
C GLN A 189 -14.30 -12.23 14.93
N GLN A 190 -14.12 -11.08 14.26
CA GLN A 190 -15.17 -10.08 14.09
C GLN A 190 -16.14 -10.38 12.93
N ASN A 191 -15.73 -11.24 11.98
CA ASN A 191 -16.51 -11.60 10.80
C ASN A 191 -16.96 -13.08 10.85
N ASP A 192 -16.92 -13.70 12.03
CA ASP A 192 -17.30 -15.10 12.22
C ASP A 192 -18.83 -15.21 12.32
N PRO A 193 -19.51 -15.85 11.34
CA PRO A 193 -20.97 -15.92 11.34
C PRO A 193 -21.56 -16.71 12.52
N GLU A 194 -20.77 -17.58 13.20
CA GLU A 194 -21.22 -18.32 14.39
C GLU A 194 -21.30 -17.46 15.67
N MET A 195 -20.86 -16.20 15.63
CA MET A 195 -20.95 -15.26 16.77
C MET A 195 -22.07 -14.21 16.62
N GLU A 196 -22.91 -14.31 15.57
CA GLU A 196 -24.11 -13.48 15.39
C GLU A 196 -25.40 -14.10 15.99
N ASP A 197 -25.32 -15.30 16.59
CA ASP A 197 -26.43 -16.03 17.23
C ASP A 197 -26.47 -15.90 18.77
#